data_AF-A0A1M6IKF2-F1
#
_entry.id   AF-A0A1M6IKF2-F1
#
_cell.length_a   1.000
_cell.length_b   1.000
_cell.length_c   1.000
_cell.angle_alpha   90.00
_cell.angle_beta   90.00
_cell.angle_gamma   90.00
#
_symmetry.space_group_name_H-M   'P 1'
#
loop_
_entity.id
_entity.type
_entity.pdbx_description
1 polymer ?
#
loop_
_entity_poly.entity_id
_entity_poly.type
_entity_poly.pdbx_seq_one_letter_code
_entity_poly.pdbx_strand_id
1 'polypeptide(L)' 'MRDIRGTMRKVWSDLNPSEPSPWYLAKLMAFMVAIMALGLLIGAL' A
#
# COMPACT_ATOMS: atom_id res chain seq x y z
N MET A 1 12.65 -14.68 -22.36
CA MET A 1 12.93 -14.19 -21.00
C MET A 1 11.68 -13.46 -20.53
N ARG A 2 11.06 -13.84 -19.40
CA ARG A 2 9.89 -13.10 -18.89
C ARG A 2 10.33 -11.65 -18.63
N ASP A 3 9.54 -10.70 -19.11
CA ASP A 3 9.78 -9.27 -18.90
C ASP A 3 9.47 -8.88 -17.44
N ILE A 4 10.35 -9.31 -16.55
CA ILE A 4 10.26 -9.08 -15.10
C ILE A 4 10.29 -7.58 -14.83
N ARG A 5 11.05 -6.81 -15.63
CA ARG A 5 11.14 -5.35 -15.50
C ARG A 5 9.83 -4.65 -15.87
N GLY A 6 9.18 -5.08 -16.96
CA GLY A 6 7.86 -4.61 -17.35
C GLY A 6 6.79 -4.95 -16.31
N THR A 7 6.85 -6.17 -15.75
CA THR A 7 5.93 -6.61 -14.69
C THR A 7 6.10 -5.78 -13.42
N MET A 8 7.34 -5.53 -12.98
CA MET A 8 7.60 -4.69 -11.80
C MET A 8 7.14 -3.25 -11.99
N ARG A 9 7.35 -2.67 -13.19
CA ARG A 9 6.84 -1.32 -13.49
C ARG A 9 5.33 -1.24 -13.42
N LYS A 10 4.63 -2.25 -13.95
CA LYS A 10 3.17 -2.32 -13.90
C LYS A 10 2.66 -2.46 -12.47
N VAL A 11 3.25 -3.35 -11.68
CA VAL A 11 2.90 -3.51 -10.27
C VAL A 11 3.13 -2.20 -9.50
N TRP A 12 4.25 -1.51 -9.78
CA TRP A 12 4.52 -0.21 -9.16
C TRP A 12 3.51 0.87 -9.55
N SER A 13 3.10 0.94 -10.82
CA SER A 13 2.07 1.90 -11.25
C SER A 13 0.70 1.60 -10.65
N ASP A 14 0.38 0.32 -10.45
CA ASP A 14 -0.89 -0.11 -9.87
C ASP A 14 -0.94 0.18 -8.35
N LEU A 15 0.22 0.06 -7.66
CA LEU A 15 0.37 0.35 -6.23
C LEU A 15 0.59 1.84 -5.93
N ASN A 16 1.13 2.60 -6.88
CA ASN A 16 1.41 4.02 -6.70
C ASN A 16 0.91 4.82 -7.91
N PRO A 17 -0.42 4.89 -8.09
CA PRO A 17 -1.01 5.66 -9.17
C PRO A 17 -0.65 7.14 -9.03
N SER A 18 -0.32 7.80 -10.15
CA SER A 18 0.03 9.23 -10.16
C SER A 18 -1.14 10.14 -9.76
N GLU A 19 -2.36 9.70 -10.03
CA GLU A 19 -3.61 10.36 -9.61
C GLU A 19 -4.45 9.37 -8.79
N PRO A 20 -4.19 9.26 -7.48
CA PRO A 20 -4.92 8.34 -6.63
C PRO A 20 -6.37 8.80 -6.43
N SER A 21 -7.32 7.88 -6.60
CA SER A 21 -8.73 8.18 -6.30
C SER A 21 -8.95 8.40 -4.80
N PRO A 22 -9.97 9.18 -4.39
CA PRO A 22 -10.29 9.37 -2.97
C PRO A 22 -10.52 8.05 -2.22
N TRP A 23 -11.10 7.06 -2.88
CA TRP A 23 -11.33 5.73 -2.31
C TRP A 23 -10.03 4.95 -2.07
N TYR A 24 -9.06 5.08 -2.98
CA TYR A 24 -7.73 4.49 -2.80
C TYR A 24 -7.03 5.08 -1.57
N LEU A 25 -7.06 6.41 -1.44
CA LEU A 25 -6.48 7.11 -0.30
C LEU A 25 -7.14 6.72 1.03
N ALA A 26 -8.48 6.58 1.05
CA ALA A 26 -9.19 6.13 2.24
C ALA A 26 -8.77 4.73 2.69
N LYS A 27 -8.59 3.80 1.75
CA LYS A 27 -8.08 2.45 2.04
C LYS A 27 -6.64 2.48 2.56
N LEU A 28 -5.78 3.29 1.94
CA LEU A 28 -4.39 3.45 2.38
C LEU A 28 -4.32 3.98 3.81
N MET A 29 -5.10 5.01 4.12
CA MET A 29 -5.22 5.58 5.47
C MET A 29 -5.71 4.54 6.47
N ALA A 30 -6.77 3.80 6.15
CA ALA A 30 -7.29 2.74 7.02
C ALA A 30 -6.23 1.66 7.32
N PHE A 31 -5.47 1.26 6.30
CA PHE A 31 -4.37 0.31 6.46
C PHE A 31 -3.25 0.85 7.36
N MET A 32 -2.82 2.10 7.17
CA MET A 32 -1.79 2.74 8.00
C MET A 32 -2.21 2.82 9.46
N VAL A 33 -3.46 3.21 9.72
CA VAL A 33 -4.02 3.28 11.08
C VAL A 33 -4.11 1.89 11.72
N ALA A 34 -4.52 0.87 10.96
CA ALA A 34 -4.59 -0.50 11.46
C ALA A 34 -3.22 -1.05 11.88
N ILE A 35 -2.17 -0.84 11.08
CA ILE A 35 -0.81 -1.26 11.43
C ILE A 35 -0.29 -0.49 12.64
N MET A 36 -0.55 0.81 12.72
CA MET A 36 -0.17 1.60 13.90
C MET A 36 -0.82 1.04 15.16
N ALA A 37 -2.13 0.75 15.14
CA ALA A 37 -2.85 0.18 16.27
C ALA A 37 -2.31 -1.22 16.65
N LEU A 38 -2.01 -2.08 15.66
CA LEU A 38 -1.39 -3.38 15.89
C LEU A 38 0.00 -3.24 16.53
N GLY A 39 0.83 -2.30 16.05
CA GLY A 39 2.14 -2.04 16.62
C GLY A 39 2.07 -1.58 18.07
N LEU A 40 1.09 -0.71 18.40
CA LEU A 40 0.84 -0.29 19.78
C LEU A 40 0.36 -1.44 20.67
N LEU A 41 -0.52 -2.30 20.16
CA LEU A 41 -0.98 -3.50 20.87
C LEU A 41 0.17 -4.46 21.19
N ILE A 42 1.04 -4.71 20.20
CA ILE A 42 2.22 -5.57 20.40
C ILE A 42 3.19 -4.93 21.39
N GLY A 43 3.44 -3.63 21.29
CA GLY A 43 4.37 -2.94 22.21
C GLY A 43 3.83 -2.73 23.63
N ALA A 44 2.51 -2.85 23.83
CA ALA A 44 1.86 -2.76 25.14
C ALA A 44 1.70 -4.11 25.86
N LEU A 45 1.93 -5.23 25.15
CA LEU A 45 1.97 -6.60 25.69
C LEU A 45 3.37 -6.95 26.19
#